data_AF-A4RXA9-F1
#
_entry.id   AF-A4RXA9-F1
#
_cell.length_a   1.000
_cell.length_b   1.000
_cell.length_c   1.000
_cell.angle_alpha   90.00
_cell.angle_beta   90.00
_cell.angle_gamma   90.00
#
_symmetry.space_group_name_H-M   'P 1'
#
loop_
_entity.id
_entity.type
_entity.pdbx_description
1 polymer ?
#
loop_
_entity_poly.entity_id
_entity_poly.type
_entity_poly.pdbx_seq_one_letter_code
_entity_poly.pdbx_strand_id
1 'polypeptide(L)' 'KTWPTWGCEASEFPWTYGSSETCYVIEGECVVTPDDGSAPVRLTPGTLATFPAGMSCTWNVTKAIKKHYSF' A
#
# COMPACT_ATOMS: atom_id res chain seq x y z
N LYS A 1 -8.84 -12.60 14.79
CA LYS A 1 -9.04 -12.35 13.35
C LYS A 1 -7.68 -12.03 12.75
N THR A 2 -7.11 -12.90 11.92
CA THR A 2 -5.80 -12.71 11.28
C THR A 2 -5.99 -11.98 9.96
N TRP A 3 -5.27 -10.87 9.76
CA TRP A 3 -5.24 -10.21 8.45
C TRP A 3 -4.46 -11.09 7.48
N PRO A 4 -4.98 -11.38 6.27
CA PRO A 4 -4.21 -12.08 5.26
C PRO A 4 -2.94 -11.29 4.92
N THR A 5 -1.87 -12.01 4.59
CA THR A 5 -0.62 -11.42 4.09
C THR A 5 -0.66 -11.35 2.56
N TRP A 6 -0.14 -10.26 2.04
CA TRP A 6 0.13 -10.07 0.62
C TRP A 6 1.61 -9.73 0.45
N GLY A 7 2.21 -10.24 -0.62
CA GLY A 7 3.60 -9.98 -0.95
C GLY A 7 3.78 -9.73 -2.44
N CYS A 8 4.70 -8.83 -2.77
CA CYS A 8 5.05 -8.48 -4.15
C CYS A 8 6.52 -8.06 -4.23
N GLU A 9 7.16 -8.40 -5.34
CA GLU A 9 8.54 -8.01 -5.64
C GLU A 9 8.62 -6.52 -6.04
N ALA A 10 9.84 -6.02 -6.29
CA ALA A 10 10.02 -4.64 -6.72
C ALA A 10 9.31 -4.40 -8.05
N SER A 11 8.28 -3.57 -8.05
CA SER A 11 7.38 -3.34 -9.17
C SER A 11 6.62 -2.04 -8.99
N GLU A 12 6.32 -1.37 -10.10
CA GLU A 12 5.50 -0.17 -10.13
C GLU A 12 4.18 -0.46 -10.83
N PHE A 13 3.06 -0.18 -10.16
CA PHE A 13 1.73 -0.35 -10.75
C PHE A 13 0.71 0.63 -10.19
N PRO A 14 -0.22 1.13 -11.02
CA PRO A 14 -1.35 1.90 -10.55
C PRO A 14 -2.35 0.99 -9.83
N TRP A 15 -2.91 1.49 -8.72
CA TRP A 15 -3.91 0.80 -7.91
C TRP A 15 -5.05 1.73 -7.54
N THR A 16 -6.28 1.21 -7.66
CA THR A 16 -7.50 1.96 -7.31
C THR A 16 -8.26 1.21 -6.23
N TYR A 17 -8.50 1.89 -5.12
CA TYR A 17 -9.25 1.35 -4.00
C TYR A 17 -10.75 1.47 -4.25
N GLY A 18 -11.44 0.35 -4.47
CA GLY A 18 -12.91 0.34 -4.60
C GLY A 18 -13.65 0.47 -3.26
N SER A 19 -12.99 0.08 -2.16
CA SER A 19 -13.49 0.12 -0.78
C SER A 19 -12.38 0.62 0.14
N SER A 20 -12.73 1.02 1.37
CA SER A 20 -11.72 1.42 2.35
C SER A 20 -10.84 0.23 2.73
N GLU A 21 -9.56 0.27 2.36
CA GLU A 21 -8.60 -0.80 2.68
C GLU A 21 -7.59 -0.28 3.69
N THR A 22 -7.40 -1.02 4.78
CA THR A 22 -6.28 -0.79 5.71
C THR A 22 -5.20 -1.80 5.43
N CYS A 23 -3.97 -1.33 5.25
CA CYS A 23 -2.81 -2.20 5.09
C CYS A 23 -1.72 -1.87 6.11
N TYR A 24 -1.02 -2.92 6.54
CA TYR A 24 0.10 -2.83 7.48
C TYR A 24 1.33 -3.46 6.88
N VAL A 25 2.39 -2.69 6.69
CA VAL A 25 3.63 -3.18 6.11
C VAL A 25 4.45 -3.90 7.17
N ILE A 26 4.76 -5.16 6.90
CA ILE A 26 5.55 -6.04 7.76
C ILE A 26 7.03 -5.98 7.37
N GLU A 27 7.31 -5.91 6.07
CA GLU A 27 8.66 -5.97 5.52
C GLU A 27 8.70 -5.29 4.14
N GLY A 28 9.86 -4.81 3.72
CA GLY A 28 10.07 -4.15 2.44
C GLY A 28 9.88 -2.63 2.47
N GLU A 29 9.85 -2.04 1.28
CA GLU A 29 9.76 -0.59 1.11
C GLU A 29 8.95 -0.31 -0.16
N CYS A 30 7.92 0.50 -0.04
CA CYS A 30 7.23 1.05 -1.20
C CYS A 30 6.88 2.52 -1.00
N VAL A 31 6.67 3.22 -2.11
CA VAL A 31 6.23 4.59 -2.16
C VAL A 31 4.87 4.59 -2.85
N VAL A 32 3.85 5.06 -2.13
CA VAL A 32 2.51 5.19 -2.66
C VAL A 32 2.28 6.66 -3.00
N THR A 33 2.06 6.94 -4.28
CA THR A 33 1.80 8.30 -4.77
C THR A 33 0.31 8.45 -5.05
N PRO A 34 -0.43 9.24 -4.25
CA PRO A 34 -1.84 9.56 -4.53
C PRO A 34 -2.00 10.28 -5.87
N ASP A 35 -3.02 9.92 -6.64
CA ASP A 35 -3.34 10.65 -7.88
C ASP A 35 -4.08 11.97 -7.61
N ASP A 36 -4.61 12.14 -6.39
CA ASP A 36 -5.27 13.37 -5.90
C ASP A 36 -4.31 14.59 -5.79
N GLY A 37 -3.03 14.43 -6.11
CA GLY A 37 -2.01 15.48 -5.99
C GLY A 37 -1.43 15.62 -4.58
N SER A 38 -1.83 14.74 -3.66
CA SER A 38 -1.23 14.62 -2.33
C SER A 38 0.22 14.13 -2.40
N ALA A 39 1.01 14.46 -1.37
CA ALA A 39 2.41 14.06 -1.31
C ALA A 39 2.58 12.52 -1.29
N PRO A 40 3.63 11.98 -1.93
CA PRO A 40 3.90 10.56 -1.91
C PRO A 40 4.19 10.07 -0.48
N VAL A 41 3.57 8.95 -0.12
CA VAL A 41 3.68 8.33 1.19
C VAL A 41 4.62 7.13 1.11
N ARG A 42 5.68 7.15 1.90
CA ARG A 42 6.60 6.02 2.02
C ARG A 42 6.07 5.03 3.03
N LEU A 43 5.84 3.79 2.60
CA LEU A 43 5.47 2.70 3.47
C LEU A 43 6.70 1.85 3.78
N THR A 44 7.05 1.82 5.05
CA THR A 44 8.17 1.04 5.61
C THR A 44 7.65 0.01 6.61
N PRO A 45 8.47 -0.98 7.00
CA PRO A 45 8.07 -2.00 7.99
C PRO A 45 7.62 -1.35 9.29
N GLY A 46 6.42 -1.69 9.76
CA GLY A 46 5.79 -1.08 10.93
C GLY A 46 4.80 0.04 10.60
N THR A 47 4.64 0.40 9.32
CA THR A 47 3.69 1.45 8.89
C THR A 47 2.30 0.87 8.70
N LEU A 48 1.31 1.51 9.35
CA LEU A 48 -0.12 1.29 9.08
C LEU A 48 -0.62 2.41 8.17
N ALA A 49 -1.20 2.05 7.02
CA ALA A 49 -1.83 2.99 6.11
C ALA A 49 -3.27 2.58 5.84
N THR A 50 -4.17 3.56 5.78
CA THR A 50 -5.58 3.35 5.44
C THR A 50 -5.92 4.17 4.22
N PHE A 51 -6.45 3.50 3.22
CA PHE A 51 -6.84 4.06 1.95
C PHE A 51 -8.36 4.13 1.88
N PRO A 52 -8.96 5.31 1.65
CA PRO A 52 -10.41 5.44 1.50
C PRO A 52 -10.90 4.86 0.18
N ALA A 53 -12.16 4.43 0.17
CA ALA A 53 -12.87 4.02 -1.05
C ALA A 53 -12.90 5.14 -2.10
N GLY A 54 -12.61 4.79 -3.35
CA GLY A 54 -12.57 5.72 -4.49
C GLY A 54 -11.20 6.38 -4.73
N MET A 55 -10.18 6.08 -3.93
CA MET A 55 -8.85 6.67 -4.09
C MET A 55 -8.01 5.89 -5.12
N SER A 56 -7.44 6.61 -6.08
CA SER A 56 -6.41 6.13 -7.01
C SER A 56 -5.01 6.51 -6.51
N CYS A 57 -4.08 5.58 -6.60
CA CYS A 57 -2.68 5.83 -6.25
C CYS A 57 -1.74 4.91 -7.04
N THR A 58 -0.50 5.34 -7.21
CA THR A 58 0.55 4.55 -7.84
C THR A 58 1.42 3.92 -6.77
N TRP A 59 1.50 2.59 -6.77
CA TRP A 59 2.38 1.84 -5.90
C TRP A 59 3.71 1.65 -6.60
N ASN A 60 4.78 2.21 -6.04
CA ASN A 60 6.15 1.98 -6.48
C ASN A 60 6.90 1.19 -5.40
N VAL A 61 6.99 -0.12 -5.59
CA VAL A 61 7.67 -1.05 -4.69
C VAL A 61 9.17 -1.05 -5.03
N THR A 62 9.99 -0.40 -4.20
CA THR A 62 11.45 -0.36 -4.39
C THR A 62 12.12 -1.62 -3.84
N LYS A 63 11.55 -2.23 -2.81
CA LYS A 63 12.00 -3.50 -2.22
C LYS A 63 10.80 -4.41 -1.99
N ALA A 64 11.01 -5.71 -2.22
CA ALA A 64 9.98 -6.74 -2.04
C ALA A 64 9.19 -6.51 -0.75
N ILE A 65 7.91 -6.21 -0.90
CA ILE A 65 7.04 -5.79 0.18
C ILE A 65 6.24 -6.98 0.70
N LYS A 66 6.08 -7.06 2.02
CA LYS A 66 5.05 -7.87 2.69
C LYS A 66 4.16 -6.95 3.49
N LYS A 67 2.86 -7.04 3.26
CA LYS A 67 1.86 -6.30 4.03
C LYS A 67 0.71 -7.20 4.45
N HIS A 68 0.14 -6.92 5.60
CA HIS A 68 -1.21 -7.36 5.92
C HIS A 68 -2.23 -6.41 5.29
N TYR A 69 -3.37 -6.91 4.88
CA TYR A 69 -4.47 -6.09 4.35
C TYR A 69 -5.80 -6.49 4.97
N SER A 70 -6.69 -5.51 5.13
CA SER A 70 -8.07 -5.67 5.58
C SER A 70 -8.95 -4.72 4.78
N PHE A 71 -10.02 -5.27 4.21
CA PHE A 71 -11.10 -4.52 3.57
C PHE A 71 -12.20 -4.15 4.57
#